data_AF-X0UXL2-F1
#
_entry.id   AF-X0UXL2-F1
#
_cell.length_a   1.000
_cell.length_b   1.000
_cell.length_c   1.000
_cell.angle_alpha   90.00
_cell.angle_beta   90.00
_cell.angle_gamma   90.00
#
_symmetry.space_group_name_H-M   'P 1'
#
loop_
_entity.id
_entity.type
_entity.pdbx_description
1 polymer ?
#
loop_
_entity_poly.entity_id
_entity_poly.type
_entity_poly.pdbx_seq_one_letter_code
_entity_poly.pdbx_strand_id
1 'polypeptide(L)'
;HNSYLGWKEQQTADTYITNIYSQLNVDLEYKAFRDIDYDQEDDIEEYYEPGDNRFKEIDYDIINKYISMIDTGEIAPDMIRSALHSIYYELRKITYETDFEKLNLDTIKSVCEVLNEFIQNKEDDNQRRVLEALNPLKKNEKTKKIVKKYGYETFKSMHKQGKSHADLLKLLDSFDYFQNIEEVLINAIDNKEIELLNSYRAFLDFSKFRNKRLELISMLNEKLKTLGPDDKRLKETIVQLIEKIT
;
A
#
# COMPACT_ATOMS: atom_id res chain seq x y z
N HIS A 1 -18.81 -2.67 -1.92
CA HIS A 1 -19.76 -3.27 -2.89
C HIS A 1 -18.98 -4.17 -3.84
N ASN A 2 -19.09 -5.48 -3.68
CA ASN A 2 -18.46 -6.46 -4.58
C ASN A 2 -19.16 -6.42 -5.94
N SER A 3 -18.44 -5.94 -6.95
CA SER A 3 -18.86 -5.94 -8.34
C SER A 3 -18.77 -7.38 -8.86
N TYR A 4 -19.91 -8.07 -8.94
CA TYR A 4 -20.03 -9.35 -9.64
C TYR A 4 -19.49 -9.22 -11.07
N LEU A 5 -18.59 -10.12 -11.47
CA LEU A 5 -18.14 -10.27 -12.86
C LEU A 5 -19.35 -10.49 -13.76
N GLY A 6 -19.33 -9.93 -14.98
CA GLY A 6 -20.28 -10.34 -16.00
C GLY A 6 -20.04 -11.82 -16.35
N TRP A 7 -21.10 -12.58 -16.61
CA TRP A 7 -21.02 -14.03 -16.86
C TRP A 7 -19.98 -14.44 -17.94
N LYS A 8 -19.77 -13.58 -18.94
CA LYS A 8 -18.73 -13.77 -19.98
C LYS A 8 -17.30 -13.52 -19.49
N GLU A 9 -17.12 -12.56 -18.59
CA GLU A 9 -15.80 -12.26 -18.00
C GLU A 9 -15.38 -13.41 -17.06
N GLN A 10 -16.34 -13.97 -16.32
CA GLN A 10 -16.12 -15.12 -15.46
C GLN A 10 -15.73 -16.37 -16.26
N GLN A 11 -16.46 -16.69 -17.34
CA GLN A 11 -16.09 -17.81 -18.22
C GLN A 11 -14.72 -17.68 -18.88
N THR A 12 -14.32 -16.45 -19.19
CA THR A 12 -13.01 -16.19 -19.80
C THR A 12 -11.90 -16.40 -18.78
N ALA A 13 -12.06 -15.85 -17.57
CA ALA A 13 -11.12 -16.08 -16.46
C ALA A 13 -11.01 -17.56 -16.11
N ASP A 14 -12.14 -18.28 -15.99
CA ASP A 14 -12.18 -19.72 -15.69
C ASP A 14 -11.46 -20.55 -16.77
N THR A 15 -11.59 -20.17 -18.05
CA THR A 15 -10.90 -20.82 -19.16
C THR A 15 -9.38 -20.59 -19.08
N TYR A 16 -8.93 -19.38 -18.74
CA TYR A 16 -7.51 -19.08 -18.58
C TYR A 16 -6.91 -19.83 -17.37
N ILE A 17 -7.62 -19.85 -16.25
CA ILE A 17 -7.22 -20.56 -15.03
C ILE A 17 -7.09 -22.07 -15.30
N THR A 18 -8.07 -22.67 -15.99
CA THR A 18 -8.04 -24.09 -16.37
C THR A 18 -6.87 -24.43 -17.30
N ASN A 19 -6.54 -23.53 -18.23
CA ASN A 19 -5.40 -23.69 -19.12
C ASN A 19 -4.05 -23.57 -18.39
N ILE A 20 -3.96 -22.74 -17.35
CA ILE A 20 -2.76 -22.64 -16.50
C ILE A 20 -2.54 -23.95 -15.73
N TYR A 21 -3.59 -24.50 -15.11
CA TYR A 21 -3.48 -25.72 -14.32
C TYR A 21 -3.13 -26.97 -15.15
N SER A 22 -3.73 -27.11 -16.34
CA SER A 22 -3.40 -28.21 -17.26
C SER A 22 -1.96 -28.16 -17.76
N GLN A 23 -1.34 -26.99 -17.84
CA GLN A 23 0.08 -26.82 -18.20
C GLN A 23 1.03 -27.11 -17.03
N LEU A 24 0.54 -27.03 -15.79
CA LEU A 24 1.34 -27.27 -14.58
C LEU A 24 1.31 -28.73 -14.09
N ASN A 25 0.53 -29.61 -14.75
CA ASN A 25 0.39 -31.03 -14.41
C ASN A 25 0.00 -31.26 -12.94
N VAL A 26 -0.87 -30.38 -12.42
CA VAL A 26 -1.44 -30.46 -11.06
C VAL A 26 -2.87 -31.00 -11.18
N ASP A 27 -3.15 -32.13 -10.53
CA ASP A 27 -4.51 -32.68 -10.45
C ASP A 27 -5.43 -31.73 -9.66
N LEU A 28 -6.54 -31.33 -10.26
CA LEU A 28 -7.57 -30.52 -9.62
C LEU A 28 -8.46 -31.40 -8.73
N GLU A 29 -8.27 -31.34 -7.41
CA GLU A 29 -9.42 -31.48 -6.52
C GLU A 29 -10.22 -30.17 -6.59
N TYR A 30 -11.20 -30.15 -7.48
CA TYR A 30 -12.17 -29.06 -7.61
C TYR A 30 -13.08 -29.06 -6.37
N LYS A 31 -12.64 -28.42 -5.28
CA LYS A 31 -13.56 -28.05 -4.19
C LYS A 31 -14.47 -26.96 -4.72
N ALA A 32 -15.73 -27.30 -4.93
CA ALA A 32 -16.77 -26.34 -5.22
C ALA A 32 -16.69 -25.18 -4.20
N PHE A 33 -16.69 -23.94 -4.69
CA PHE A 33 -16.77 -22.72 -3.90
C PHE A 33 -18.11 -22.65 -3.13
N ARG A 34 -18.29 -23.50 -2.12
CA ARG A 34 -19.24 -23.37 -1.02
C ARG A 34 -18.63 -24.08 0.18
N ASP A 35 -18.63 -23.39 1.32
CA ASP A 35 -18.13 -23.84 2.61
C ASP A 35 -16.63 -23.59 2.81
N ILE A 36 -16.25 -22.31 2.80
CA ILE A 36 -15.11 -21.85 3.61
C ILE A 36 -15.72 -21.34 4.91
N ASP A 37 -15.55 -22.13 5.97
CA ASP A 37 -15.68 -21.65 7.35
C ASP A 37 -14.67 -20.51 7.55
N TYR A 38 -15.19 -19.31 7.80
CA TYR A 38 -14.40 -18.16 8.21
C TYR A 38 -13.95 -18.36 9.65
N ASP A 39 -12.81 -19.01 9.84
CA ASP A 39 -12.13 -19.02 11.12
C ASP A 39 -10.66 -18.60 10.96
N GLN A 40 -10.43 -17.35 11.39
CA GLN A 40 -9.19 -16.77 11.96
C GLN A 40 -8.04 -16.50 10.96
N GLU A 41 -7.48 -15.29 10.82
CA GLU A 41 -7.27 -14.21 11.79
C GLU A 41 -7.70 -12.84 11.24
N ASP A 42 -8.44 -12.11 12.05
CA ASP A 42 -9.15 -10.88 11.73
C ASP A 42 -8.23 -9.74 11.27
N ASP A 43 -8.45 -9.28 10.04
CA ASP A 43 -8.55 -7.84 9.78
C ASP A 43 -9.57 -7.28 10.80
N ILE A 44 -9.10 -6.74 11.93
CA ILE A 44 -9.93 -5.91 12.79
C ILE A 44 -10.13 -4.59 12.02
N GLU A 45 -10.99 -4.64 11.01
CA GLU A 45 -11.80 -3.49 10.63
C GLU A 45 -12.69 -3.23 11.84
N GLU A 46 -12.17 -2.44 12.78
CA GLU A 46 -12.82 -2.15 14.07
C GLU A 46 -14.23 -1.65 13.77
N TYR A 47 -15.23 -2.49 14.04
CA TYR A 47 -16.63 -2.23 13.74
C TYR A 47 -17.12 -1.15 14.72
N TYR A 48 -16.97 0.12 14.34
CA TYR A 48 -17.41 1.22 15.19
C TYR A 48 -18.92 1.37 15.11
N GLU A 49 -19.57 1.37 16.27
CA GLU A 49 -20.98 1.71 16.39
C GLU A 49 -21.23 3.11 15.80
N PRO A 50 -22.24 3.29 14.92
CA PRO A 50 -22.62 4.59 14.42
C PRO A 50 -23.13 5.47 15.59
N GLY A 51 -22.25 6.26 16.21
CA GLY A 51 -22.65 7.13 17.33
C GLY A 51 -21.56 7.57 18.31
N ASP A 52 -20.37 6.94 18.34
CA ASP A 52 -19.31 7.40 19.27
C ASP A 52 -18.65 8.69 18.75
N ASN A 53 -19.07 9.83 19.29
CA ASN A 53 -18.60 11.16 18.91
C ASN A 53 -17.24 11.54 19.55
N ARG A 54 -16.65 10.68 20.40
CA ARG A 54 -15.40 11.00 21.13
C ARG A 54 -14.12 10.85 20.28
N PHE A 55 -14.24 10.38 19.04
CA PHE A 55 -13.11 10.13 18.12
C PHE A 55 -13.20 10.92 16.81
N LYS A 56 -14.09 11.92 16.71
CA LYS A 56 -14.30 12.68 15.47
C LYS A 56 -13.35 13.86 15.29
N GLU A 57 -12.98 14.54 16.38
CA GLU A 57 -12.16 15.74 16.30
C GLU A 57 -10.67 15.40 16.47
N ILE A 58 -9.86 16.04 15.64
CA ILE A 58 -8.40 15.94 15.65
C ILE A 58 -7.86 16.84 16.74
N ASP A 59 -7.08 16.27 17.66
CA ASP A 59 -6.35 17.05 18.67
C ASP A 59 -5.04 17.58 18.05
N TYR A 60 -5.12 18.78 17.48
CA TYR A 60 -3.97 19.45 16.88
C TYR A 60 -2.94 19.90 17.92
N ASP A 61 -3.30 20.04 19.20
CA ASP A 61 -2.36 20.41 20.26
C ASP A 61 -1.40 19.25 20.57
N ILE A 62 -1.92 18.01 20.59
CA ILE A 62 -1.10 16.80 20.70
C ILE A 62 -0.13 16.70 19.53
N ILE A 63 -0.62 16.93 18.30
CA ILE A 63 0.22 16.91 17.09
C ILE A 63 1.34 17.95 17.20
N ASN A 64 0.98 19.20 17.48
CA ASN A 64 1.92 20.32 17.56
C ASN A 64 2.98 20.09 18.64
N LYS A 65 2.59 19.58 19.81
CA LYS A 65 3.51 19.23 20.89
C LYS A 65 4.57 18.23 20.42
N TYR A 66 4.15 17.11 19.84
CA TYR A 66 5.10 16.06 19.45
C TYR A 66 5.94 16.42 18.23
N ILE A 67 5.37 17.13 17.26
CA ILE A 67 6.12 17.65 16.11
C ILE A 67 7.19 18.64 16.57
N SER A 68 6.86 19.56 17.48
CA SER A 68 7.84 20.48 18.07
C SER A 68 9.00 19.74 18.73
N MET A 69 8.70 18.73 19.57
CA MET A 69 9.74 17.93 20.25
C MET A 69 10.62 17.13 19.28
N ILE A 70 10.07 16.68 18.14
CA ILE A 70 10.84 15.99 17.08
C ILE A 70 11.75 16.99 16.37
N ASP A 71 11.23 18.17 16.01
CA ASP A 71 11.94 19.24 15.31
C ASP A 71 13.12 19.79 16.13
N THR A 72 12.90 20.05 17.42
CA THR A 72 13.93 20.56 18.34
C THR A 72 14.92 19.50 18.82
N GLY A 73 14.64 18.22 18.54
CA GLY A 73 15.45 17.09 19.06
C GLY A 73 15.32 16.89 20.58
N GLU A 74 14.31 17.48 21.21
CA GLU A 74 14.03 17.35 22.65
C GLU A 74 13.44 15.98 23.01
N ILE A 75 12.94 15.23 22.02
CA ILE A 75 12.40 13.90 22.24
C ILE A 75 13.51 12.87 22.46
N ALA A 76 13.41 12.12 23.56
CA ALA A 76 14.32 11.00 23.83
C ALA A 76 14.17 9.91 22.75
N PRO A 77 15.26 9.24 22.32
CA PRO A 77 15.21 8.27 21.22
C PRO A 77 14.20 7.13 21.40
N ASP A 78 14.03 6.65 22.63
CA ASP A 78 13.06 5.62 23.01
C ASP A 78 11.60 6.10 22.97
N MET A 79 11.38 7.42 23.07
CA MET A 79 10.06 8.05 23.03
C MET A 79 9.59 8.41 21.62
N ILE A 80 10.48 8.43 20.62
CA ILE A 80 10.16 8.75 19.21
C ILE A 80 9.03 7.87 18.69
N ARG A 81 9.07 6.57 19.00
CA ARG A 81 8.01 5.63 18.59
C ARG A 81 6.66 6.04 19.16
N SER A 82 6.61 6.39 20.45
CA SER A 82 5.36 6.79 21.11
C SER A 82 4.81 8.08 20.52
N ALA A 83 5.67 9.06 20.24
CA ALA A 83 5.26 10.33 19.64
C ALA A 83 4.70 10.15 18.22
N LEU A 84 5.38 9.39 17.36
CA LEU A 84 4.89 9.07 16.02
C LEU A 84 3.56 8.31 16.06
N HIS A 85 3.40 7.41 17.04
CA HIS A 85 2.14 6.67 17.24
C HIS A 85 0.99 7.59 17.68
N SER A 86 1.26 8.55 18.58
CA SER A 86 0.27 9.57 18.97
C SER A 86 -0.12 10.45 17.79
N ILE A 87 0.85 10.91 16.98
CA ILE A 87 0.59 11.67 15.76
C ILE A 87 -0.28 10.84 14.80
N TYR A 88 0.08 9.57 14.56
CA TYR A 88 -0.67 8.67 13.69
C TYR A 88 -2.14 8.55 14.09
N TYR A 89 -2.44 8.33 15.39
CA TYR A 89 -3.82 8.20 15.86
C TYR A 89 -4.65 9.46 15.63
N GLU A 90 -4.07 10.64 15.83
CA GLU A 90 -4.75 11.90 15.56
C GLU A 90 -4.96 12.11 14.07
N LEU A 91 -3.95 11.85 13.24
CA LEU A 91 -4.06 11.99 11.79
C LEU A 91 -5.00 10.97 11.14
N ARG A 92 -5.25 9.80 11.76
CA ARG A 92 -6.26 8.85 11.27
C ARG A 92 -7.66 9.45 11.21
N LYS A 93 -7.98 10.40 12.10
CA LYS A 93 -9.32 11.01 12.17
C LYS A 93 -9.64 11.89 10.95
N ILE A 94 -8.62 12.26 10.14
CA ILE A 94 -8.76 13.01 8.88
C ILE A 94 -9.69 12.34 7.88
N THR A 95 -9.86 11.01 7.94
CA THR A 95 -10.81 10.30 7.07
C THR A 95 -12.26 10.76 7.26
N TYR A 96 -12.59 11.30 8.44
CA TYR A 96 -13.92 11.76 8.80
C TYR A 96 -14.07 13.28 8.70
N GLU A 97 -12.98 14.01 8.41
CA GLU A 97 -12.97 15.46 8.33
C GLU A 97 -13.30 15.92 6.90
N THR A 98 -14.36 16.72 6.77
CA THR A 98 -14.81 17.28 5.49
C THR A 98 -14.31 18.71 5.30
N ASP A 99 -14.20 19.48 6.39
CA ASP A 99 -13.97 20.92 6.35
C ASP A 99 -12.72 21.31 7.15
N PHE A 100 -11.60 21.37 6.43
CA PHE A 100 -10.36 21.89 6.99
C PHE A 100 -10.36 23.41 7.01
N GLU A 101 -10.30 23.99 8.21
CA GLU A 101 -9.87 25.36 8.41
C GLU A 101 -8.42 25.56 7.95
N LYS A 102 -8.05 26.81 7.64
CA LYS A 102 -6.69 27.14 7.18
C LYS A 102 -5.62 26.73 8.21
N LEU A 103 -5.87 26.97 9.49
CA LEU A 103 -4.96 26.63 10.59
C LEU A 103 -4.69 25.11 10.65
N ASN A 104 -5.72 24.30 10.40
CA ASN A 104 -5.62 22.84 10.38
C ASN A 104 -4.70 22.37 9.24
N LEU A 105 -4.85 22.96 8.04
CA LEU A 105 -3.97 22.67 6.90
C LEU A 105 -2.54 23.14 7.14
N ASP A 106 -2.35 24.28 7.80
CA ASP A 106 -1.03 24.80 8.16
C ASP A 106 -0.34 23.85 9.18
N THR A 107 -1.10 23.26 10.11
CA THR A 107 -0.58 22.23 11.02
C THR A 107 -0.15 20.95 10.28
N ILE A 108 -0.99 20.46 9.36
CA ILE A 108 -0.65 19.27 8.55
C ILE A 108 0.57 19.54 7.66
N LYS A 109 0.70 20.76 7.14
CA LYS A 109 1.91 21.18 6.42
C LYS A 109 3.14 21.06 7.32
N SER A 110 3.10 21.63 8.53
CA SER A 110 4.21 21.56 9.50
C SER A 110 4.61 20.12 9.82
N VAL A 111 3.63 19.25 10.07
CA VAL A 111 3.86 17.80 10.24
C VAL A 111 4.65 17.22 9.08
N CYS A 112 4.23 17.49 7.85
CA CYS A 112 4.87 16.93 6.67
C CYS A 112 6.30 17.45 6.48
N GLU A 113 6.55 18.74 6.75
CA GLU A 113 7.89 19.34 6.66
C GLU A 113 8.83 18.72 7.69
N VAL A 114 8.46 18.73 8.97
CA VAL A 114 9.28 18.19 10.07
C VAL A 114 9.53 16.70 9.90
N LEU A 115 8.50 15.91 9.60
CA LEU A 115 8.69 14.46 9.44
C LEU A 115 9.50 14.11 8.18
N ASN A 116 9.36 14.89 7.11
CA ASN A 116 10.17 14.70 5.89
C ASN A 116 11.64 15.10 6.07
N GLU A 117 11.94 16.05 6.95
CA GLU A 117 13.31 16.33 7.35
C GLU A 117 13.83 15.22 8.27
N PHE A 118 13.04 14.86 9.29
CA PHE A 118 13.43 13.86 10.29
C PHE A 118 13.71 12.49 9.69
N ILE A 119 12.94 12.03 8.68
CA ILE A 119 13.13 10.70 8.07
C ILE A 119 14.48 10.55 7.35
N GLN A 120 15.09 11.66 6.91
CA GLN A 120 16.33 11.62 6.15
C GLN A 120 17.46 11.07 7.01
N ASN A 121 18.22 10.12 6.46
CA ASN A 121 19.38 9.50 7.11
C ASN A 121 19.06 8.76 8.43
N LYS A 122 17.80 8.38 8.67
CA LYS A 122 17.43 7.49 9.79
C LYS A 122 17.50 6.03 9.40
N GLU A 123 17.67 5.19 10.41
CA GLU A 123 17.54 3.74 10.31
C GLU A 123 16.14 3.33 9.81
N ASP A 124 16.07 2.21 9.07
CA ASP A 124 14.86 1.69 8.42
C ASP A 124 13.63 1.63 9.33
N ASP A 125 13.81 1.27 10.59
CA ASP A 125 12.71 1.15 11.56
C ASP A 125 12.07 2.51 11.86
N ASN A 126 12.87 3.57 11.97
CA ASN A 126 12.36 4.93 12.14
C ASN A 126 11.76 5.46 10.85
N GLN A 127 12.35 5.14 9.70
CA GLN A 127 11.77 5.49 8.40
C GLN A 127 10.36 4.90 8.24
N ARG A 128 10.19 3.61 8.56
CA ARG A 128 8.88 2.94 8.53
C ARG A 128 7.84 3.64 9.41
N ARG A 129 8.19 3.99 10.65
CA ARG A 129 7.26 4.66 11.58
C ARG A 129 6.84 6.04 11.11
N VAL A 130 7.76 6.80 10.50
CA VAL A 130 7.43 8.10 9.93
C VAL A 130 6.47 7.96 8.76
N LEU A 131 6.72 7.00 7.86
CA LEU A 131 5.83 6.72 6.73
C LEU A 131 4.44 6.27 7.21
N GLU A 132 4.39 5.43 8.24
CA GLU A 132 3.13 5.00 8.88
C GLU A 132 2.34 6.21 9.40
N ALA A 133 2.98 7.15 10.11
CA ALA A 133 2.33 8.36 10.60
C ALA A 133 1.76 9.25 9.48
N LEU A 134 2.40 9.30 8.31
CA LEU A 134 1.95 10.09 7.16
C LEU A 134 0.87 9.40 6.32
N ASN A 135 0.77 8.08 6.38
CA ASN A 135 -0.12 7.27 5.53
C ASN A 135 -1.61 7.66 5.62
N PRO A 136 -2.20 8.01 6.79
CA PRO A 136 -3.59 8.44 6.88
C PRO A 136 -3.93 9.66 6.02
N LEU A 137 -2.98 10.56 5.82
CA LEU A 137 -3.18 11.81 5.07
C LEU A 137 -3.53 11.56 3.59
N LYS A 138 -3.19 10.38 3.03
CA LYS A 138 -3.55 10.07 1.62
C LYS A 138 -5.05 9.83 1.41
N LYS A 139 -5.83 9.68 2.48
CA LYS A 139 -7.27 9.37 2.43
C LYS A 139 -8.15 10.58 2.12
N ASN A 140 -7.65 11.80 2.30
CA ASN A 140 -8.37 13.03 1.96
C ASN A 140 -7.58 13.84 0.92
N GLU A 141 -8.23 14.33 -0.13
CA GLU A 141 -7.55 14.98 -1.27
C GLU A 141 -6.82 16.29 -0.90
N LYS A 142 -7.31 17.05 0.09
CA LYS A 142 -6.62 18.29 0.52
C LYS A 142 -5.29 17.94 1.21
N THR A 143 -5.31 16.97 2.11
CA THR A 143 -4.13 16.58 2.90
C THR A 143 -3.16 15.71 2.09
N LYS A 144 -3.67 14.86 1.20
CA LYS A 144 -2.89 14.12 0.20
C LYS A 144 -2.03 15.05 -0.66
N LYS A 145 -2.57 16.19 -1.11
CA LYS A 145 -1.82 17.21 -1.86
C LYS A 145 -0.68 17.81 -1.04
N ILE A 146 -0.87 17.99 0.27
CA ILE A 146 0.17 18.47 1.18
C ILE A 146 1.29 17.43 1.29
N VAL A 147 0.97 16.17 1.59
CA VAL A 147 2.00 15.12 1.69
C VAL A 147 2.75 14.94 0.37
N LYS A 148 2.04 14.94 -0.77
CA LYS A 148 2.68 14.86 -2.09
C LYS A 148 3.64 16.02 -2.30
N LYS A 149 3.26 17.24 -1.92
CA LYS A 149 4.09 18.44 -2.09
C LYS A 149 5.40 18.37 -1.28
N TYR A 150 5.34 17.88 -0.04
CA TYR A 150 6.49 17.94 0.87
C TYR A 150 7.29 16.63 0.99
N GLY A 151 6.69 15.46 0.73
CA GLY A 151 7.33 14.16 0.94
C GLY A 151 7.66 13.36 -0.33
N TYR A 152 7.05 13.68 -1.47
CA TYR A 152 7.09 12.80 -2.64
C TYR A 152 8.49 12.49 -3.16
N GLU A 153 9.36 13.50 -3.30
CA GLU A 153 10.73 13.28 -3.80
C GLU A 153 11.57 12.44 -2.84
N THR A 154 11.38 12.60 -1.53
CA THR A 154 12.02 11.76 -0.51
C THR A 154 11.56 10.30 -0.66
N PHE A 155 10.25 10.07 -0.76
CA PHE A 155 9.70 8.72 -0.91
C PHE A 155 10.21 8.04 -2.19
N LYS A 156 10.25 8.79 -3.29
CA LYS A 156 10.81 8.32 -4.56
C LYS A 156 12.29 7.97 -4.43
N SER A 157 13.07 8.78 -3.73
CA SER A 157 14.48 8.50 -3.46
C SER A 157 14.66 7.23 -2.64
N MET A 158 13.87 7.06 -1.58
CA MET A 158 13.89 5.85 -0.74
C MET A 158 13.57 4.58 -1.55
N HIS A 159 12.54 4.62 -2.40
CA HIS A 159 12.18 3.47 -3.24
C HIS A 159 13.29 3.14 -4.24
N LYS A 160 13.90 4.15 -4.86
CA LYS A 160 15.07 3.97 -5.74
C LYS A 160 16.31 3.41 -5.03
N GLN A 161 16.42 3.59 -3.72
CA GLN A 161 17.46 2.97 -2.88
C GLN A 161 17.12 1.52 -2.48
N GLY A 162 16.05 0.95 -3.02
CA GLY A 162 15.62 -0.44 -2.77
C GLY A 162 14.68 -0.60 -1.57
N LYS A 163 14.19 0.49 -0.97
CA LYS A 163 13.20 0.40 0.12
C LYS A 163 11.82 0.03 -0.43
N SER A 164 11.19 -0.97 0.20
CA SER A 164 9.89 -1.53 -0.24
C SER A 164 8.85 -1.61 0.88
N HIS A 165 8.98 -0.79 1.93
CA HIS A 165 8.06 -0.77 3.05
C HIS A 165 6.60 -0.58 2.60
N ALA A 166 5.66 -1.23 3.29
CA ALA A 166 4.24 -1.19 2.96
C ALA A 166 3.70 0.24 2.82
N ASP A 167 4.00 1.11 3.80
CA ASP A 167 3.53 2.50 3.80
C ASP A 167 4.21 3.37 2.74
N LEU A 168 5.48 3.07 2.42
CA LEU A 168 6.17 3.72 1.30
C LEU A 168 5.46 3.44 -0.02
N LEU A 169 5.20 2.15 -0.30
CA LEU A 169 4.52 1.72 -1.52
C LEU A 169 3.10 2.29 -1.58
N LYS A 170 2.35 2.25 -0.48
CA LYS A 170 0.99 2.80 -0.39
C LYS A 170 0.94 4.31 -0.61
N LEU A 171 1.94 5.07 -0.17
CA LEU A 171 2.06 6.51 -0.40
C LEU A 171 2.41 6.79 -1.86
N LEU A 172 3.46 6.17 -2.40
CA LEU A 172 3.87 6.30 -3.80
C LEU A 172 2.73 5.93 -4.77
N ASP A 173 2.03 4.84 -4.47
CA ASP A 173 0.89 4.37 -5.26
C ASP A 173 -0.25 5.39 -5.29
N SER A 174 -0.53 6.05 -4.16
CA SER A 174 -1.52 7.12 -4.06
C SER A 174 -1.14 8.40 -4.81
N PHE A 175 0.16 8.58 -5.11
CA PHE A 175 0.68 9.73 -5.86
C PHE A 175 0.90 9.45 -7.33
N ASP A 176 0.41 8.30 -7.82
CA ASP A 176 0.51 7.85 -9.21
C ASP A 176 1.94 7.52 -9.65
N TYR A 177 2.82 7.16 -8.71
CA TYR A 177 4.20 6.77 -9.05
C TYR A 177 4.25 5.54 -9.97
N PHE A 178 3.36 4.58 -9.76
CA PHE A 178 3.32 3.31 -10.51
C PHE A 178 2.41 3.34 -11.75
N GLN A 179 2.23 4.49 -12.42
CA GLN A 179 1.41 4.57 -13.65
C GLN A 179 1.87 3.61 -14.76
N ASN A 180 3.18 3.37 -14.86
CA ASN A 180 3.79 2.39 -15.76
C ASN A 180 4.07 1.08 -15.02
N ILE A 181 3.04 0.49 -14.41
CA ILE A 181 3.19 -0.73 -13.59
C ILE A 181 3.78 -1.90 -14.37
N GLU A 182 3.58 -1.98 -15.70
CA GLU A 182 4.19 -2.99 -16.57
C GLU A 182 5.72 -2.97 -16.48
N GLU A 183 6.32 -1.80 -16.69
CA GLU A 183 7.77 -1.61 -16.64
C GLU A 183 8.31 -1.95 -15.24
N VAL A 184 7.59 -1.53 -14.21
CA VAL A 184 7.95 -1.79 -12.80
C VAL A 184 7.96 -3.29 -12.50
N LEU A 185 6.94 -4.03 -12.94
CA LEU A 185 6.85 -5.47 -12.73
C LEU A 185 7.89 -6.23 -13.57
N ILE A 186 8.07 -5.86 -14.84
CA ILE A 186 9.06 -6.49 -15.73
C ILE A 186 10.47 -6.33 -15.16
N ASN A 187 10.85 -5.13 -14.73
CA ASN A 187 12.16 -4.87 -14.17
C ASN A 187 12.41 -5.73 -12.92
N ALA A 188 11.42 -5.85 -12.03
CA ALA A 188 11.53 -6.69 -10.84
C ALA A 188 11.62 -8.19 -11.18
N ILE A 189 10.91 -8.66 -12.22
CA ILE A 189 11.01 -10.04 -12.71
C ILE A 189 12.38 -10.31 -13.30
N ASP A 190 12.87 -9.44 -14.18
CA ASP A 190 14.16 -9.61 -14.89
C ASP A 190 15.34 -9.58 -13.91
N ASN A 191 15.23 -8.81 -12.82
CA ASN A 191 16.20 -8.77 -11.73
C ASN A 191 15.98 -9.84 -10.65
N LYS A 192 14.96 -10.70 -10.79
CA LYS A 192 14.59 -11.76 -9.83
C LYS A 192 14.29 -11.24 -8.41
N GLU A 193 13.70 -10.05 -8.30
CA GLU A 193 13.39 -9.38 -7.03
C GLU A 193 12.08 -9.92 -6.40
N ILE A 194 12.09 -11.19 -5.99
CA ILE A 194 10.89 -11.90 -5.48
C ILE A 194 10.23 -11.16 -4.31
N GLU A 195 11.01 -10.66 -3.35
CA GLU A 195 10.46 -9.95 -2.18
C GLU A 195 9.81 -8.62 -2.56
N LEU A 196 10.34 -7.95 -3.60
CA LEU A 196 9.76 -6.71 -4.11
C LEU A 196 8.45 -6.99 -4.83
N LEU A 197 8.39 -8.05 -5.65
CA LEU A 197 7.16 -8.51 -6.31
C LEU A 197 6.09 -8.89 -5.29
N ASN A 198 6.46 -9.60 -4.21
CA ASN A 198 5.55 -9.90 -3.11
C ASN A 198 5.01 -8.62 -2.44
N SER A 199 5.87 -7.63 -2.25
CA SER A 199 5.49 -6.33 -1.69
C SER A 199 4.54 -5.58 -2.62
N TYR A 200 4.80 -5.59 -3.93
CA TYR A 200 3.90 -4.99 -4.92
C TYR A 200 2.53 -5.65 -4.93
N ARG A 201 2.49 -6.99 -4.95
CA ARG A 201 1.24 -7.76 -4.86
C ARG A 201 0.42 -7.41 -3.63
N ALA A 202 1.08 -7.26 -2.48
CA ALA A 202 0.42 -7.02 -1.20
C ALA A 202 -0.12 -5.58 -1.07
N PHE A 203 0.59 -4.58 -1.60
CA PHE A 203 0.36 -3.19 -1.21
C PHE A 203 -0.04 -2.24 -2.34
N LEU A 204 0.11 -2.62 -3.61
CA LEU A 204 -0.37 -1.80 -4.72
C LEU A 204 -1.86 -2.04 -4.98
N ASP A 205 -2.59 -0.96 -5.28
CA ASP A 205 -3.97 -1.05 -5.71
C ASP A 205 -4.04 -1.34 -7.22
N PHE A 206 -4.19 -2.62 -7.57
CA PHE A 206 -4.32 -3.03 -8.97
C PHE A 206 -5.67 -2.66 -9.61
N SER A 207 -6.68 -2.30 -8.81
CA SER A 207 -8.01 -1.97 -9.35
C SER A 207 -7.99 -0.74 -10.27
N LYS A 208 -7.05 0.20 -10.04
CA LYS A 208 -6.87 1.38 -10.89
C LYS A 208 -6.33 1.07 -12.29
N PHE A 209 -5.78 -0.13 -12.50
CA PHE A 209 -5.30 -0.59 -13.81
C PHE A 209 -6.34 -1.43 -14.55
N ARG A 210 -7.63 -1.36 -14.18
CA ARG A 210 -8.70 -2.15 -14.81
C ARG A 210 -8.67 -2.15 -16.34
N ASN A 211 -8.39 -1.00 -16.96
CA ASN A 211 -8.34 -0.86 -18.43
C ASN A 211 -7.11 -1.51 -19.07
N LYS A 212 -6.04 -1.76 -18.30
CA LYS A 212 -4.79 -2.41 -18.73
C LYS A 212 -4.66 -3.85 -18.23
N ARG A 213 -5.69 -4.37 -17.55
CA ARG A 213 -5.66 -5.68 -16.89
C ARG A 213 -5.24 -6.81 -17.82
N LEU A 214 -5.84 -6.88 -19.01
CA LEU A 214 -5.54 -7.92 -19.99
C LEU A 214 -4.12 -7.83 -20.52
N GLU A 215 -3.62 -6.61 -20.76
CA GLU A 215 -2.26 -6.34 -21.19
C GLU A 215 -1.24 -6.79 -20.12
N LEU A 216 -1.49 -6.44 -18.86
CA LEU A 216 -0.69 -6.89 -17.71
C LEU A 216 -0.63 -8.41 -17.60
N ILE A 217 -1.78 -9.08 -17.66
CA ILE A 217 -1.86 -10.55 -17.57
C ILE A 217 -1.13 -11.19 -18.75
N SER A 218 -1.30 -10.66 -19.97
CA SER A 218 -0.62 -11.16 -21.16
C SER A 218 0.90 -11.05 -21.01
N MET A 219 1.39 -9.89 -20.58
CA MET A 219 2.80 -9.63 -20.36
C MET A 219 3.41 -10.55 -19.29
N LEU A 220 2.72 -10.74 -18.16
CA LEU A 220 3.18 -11.64 -17.09
C LEU A 220 3.22 -13.11 -17.56
N ASN A 221 2.24 -13.54 -18.36
CA ASN A 221 2.22 -14.87 -18.95
C ASN A 221 3.35 -15.08 -19.97
N GLU A 222 3.71 -14.07 -20.75
CA GLU A 222 4.86 -14.12 -21.64
C GLU A 222 6.16 -14.29 -20.86
N LYS A 223 6.34 -13.55 -19.76
CA LYS A 223 7.49 -13.72 -18.86
C LYS A 223 7.54 -15.09 -18.22
N LEU A 224 6.41 -15.67 -17.79
CA LEU A 224 6.38 -17.04 -17.24
C LEU A 224 6.96 -18.08 -18.20
N LYS A 225 6.71 -17.94 -19.51
CA LYS A 225 7.18 -18.87 -20.54
C LYS A 225 8.69 -18.79 -20.79
N THR A 226 9.31 -17.65 -20.51
CA THR A 226 10.77 -17.48 -20.72
C THR A 226 11.59 -17.95 -19.54
N LEU A 227 10.98 -18.15 -18.37
CA LEU A 227 11.66 -18.58 -17.15
C LEU A 227 12.05 -20.07 -17.18
N GLY A 228 13.27 -20.36 -16.71
CA GLY A 228 13.82 -21.71 -16.68
C GLY A 228 13.17 -22.60 -15.61
N PRO A 229 13.49 -23.90 -15.59
CA PRO A 229 13.00 -24.82 -14.56
C PRO A 229 13.45 -24.44 -13.13
N ASP A 230 14.61 -23.78 -12.99
CA ASP A 230 15.17 -23.38 -11.70
C ASP A 230 14.47 -22.15 -11.07
N ASP A 231 13.65 -21.43 -11.83
CA ASP A 231 12.97 -20.20 -11.38
C ASP A 231 11.63 -20.47 -10.67
N LYS A 232 11.49 -21.64 -10.01
CA LYS A 232 10.21 -22.10 -9.44
C LYS A 232 9.53 -21.06 -8.54
N ARG A 233 10.25 -20.47 -7.59
CA ARG A 233 9.68 -19.46 -6.67
C ARG A 233 9.25 -18.19 -7.40
N LEU A 234 10.01 -17.74 -8.39
CA LEU A 234 9.67 -16.56 -9.18
C LEU A 234 8.40 -16.82 -10.02
N LYS A 235 8.28 -18.01 -10.62
CA LYS A 235 7.07 -18.44 -11.33
C LYS A 235 5.85 -18.42 -10.43
N GLU A 236 5.95 -18.99 -9.23
CA GLU A 236 4.87 -18.97 -8.23
C GLU A 236 4.45 -17.53 -7.87
N THR A 237 5.41 -16.63 -7.64
CA THR A 237 5.11 -15.22 -7.34
C THR A 237 4.42 -14.51 -8.51
N ILE A 238 4.82 -14.76 -9.76
CA ILE A 238 4.16 -14.16 -10.93
C ILE A 238 2.73 -14.69 -11.09
N VAL A 239 2.49 -15.99 -10.87
CA VAL A 239 1.13 -16.56 -10.88
C VAL A 239 0.25 -15.88 -9.83
N GLN A 240 0.76 -15.71 -8.62
CA GLN A 240 0.04 -15.03 -7.55
C GLN A 240 -0.23 -13.54 -7.84
N LEU A 241 0.64 -12.88 -8.61
CA LEU A 241 0.40 -11.53 -9.11
C LEU A 241 -0.74 -11.51 -10.15
N ILE A 242 -0.78 -12.47 -11.07
CA ILE A 242 -1.87 -12.63 -12.05
C ILE A 242 -3.21 -12.84 -11.34
N GLU A 243 -3.24 -13.70 -10.33
CA GLU A 243 -4.44 -13.93 -9.49
C GLU A 243 -4.92 -12.65 -8.81
N LYS A 244 -4.00 -11.83 -8.28
CA LYS A 244 -4.32 -10.55 -7.63
C LYS A 244 -4.88 -9.50 -8.61
N ILE A 245 -4.45 -9.54 -9.87
CA ILE A 245 -4.85 -8.59 -10.91
C ILE A 245 -6.24 -8.91 -11.48
N THR A 246 -6.60 -10.20 -11.50
CA THR A 246 -7.86 -10.73 -12.05
C THR A 246 -9.05 -10.33 -11.18
#